data_AF-A0ABD0N875-F1
#
_entry.id   AF-A0ABD0N875-F1
#
_cell.length_a   1.000
_cell.length_b   1.000
_cell.length_c   1.000
_cell.angle_alpha   90.00
_cell.angle_beta   90.00
_cell.angle_gamma   90.00
#
_symmetry.space_group_name_H-M   'P 1'
#
loop_
_entity.id
_entity.type
_entity.pdbx_description
1 polymer ?
#
loop_
_entity_poly.entity_id
_entity_poly.type
_entity_poly.pdbx_seq_one_letter_code
_entity_poly.pdbx_strand_id
1 'polypeptide(L)' 'AFNVINGGSHAGNKLAMQEFMILPVGASNFKEAMRIGAEVYHNLKNVIKEKYGKDATNVGDEGGFAPNILENKE' A
#
# COMPACT_ATOMS: atom_id res chain seq x y z
N ALA A 1 -9.65 6.59 4.56
CA ALA A 1 -8.85 6.08 3.43
C ALA A 1 -7.50 5.63 3.99
N PHE A 2 -6.95 4.52 3.52
CA PHE A 2 -5.67 3.98 3.97
C PHE A 2 -4.69 4.05 2.81
N ASN A 3 -3.60 4.80 2.94
CA ASN A 3 -2.53 4.77 1.96
C ASN A 3 -1.74 3.45 2.12
N VAL A 4 -1.73 2.62 1.08
CA VAL A 4 -1.15 1.27 1.14
C VAL A 4 0.04 1.07 0.21
N ILE A 5 0.22 1.94 -0.78
CA ILE A 5 1.42 2.01 -1.63
C ILE A 5 1.83 3.48 -1.77
N ASN A 6 3.07 3.77 -1.41
CA ASN A 6 3.70 5.07 -1.59
C ASN A 6 4.48 5.12 -2.92
N GLY A 7 4.32 6.23 -3.61
CA GLY A 7 5.17 6.66 -4.72
C GLY A 7 5.49 8.14 -4.60
N GLY A 8 5.88 8.76 -5.71
CA GLY A 8 6.19 10.17 -5.81
C GLY A 8 7.28 10.57 -4.82
N SER A 9 7.08 11.71 -4.14
CA SER A 9 8.05 12.21 -3.16
C SER A 9 8.06 11.43 -1.84
N HIS A 10 7.06 10.58 -1.59
CA HIS A 10 6.93 9.84 -0.33
C HIS A 10 7.64 8.46 -0.36
N ALA A 11 8.30 8.12 -1.46
CA ALA A 11 9.02 6.86 -1.62
C ALA A 11 10.24 6.99 -2.55
N GLY A 12 11.30 6.24 -2.25
CA GLY A 12 12.48 6.12 -3.10
C GLY A 12 12.30 5.15 -4.29
N ASN A 13 11.14 5.17 -4.95
CA ASN A 13 10.84 4.32 -6.10
C ASN A 13 10.55 5.15 -7.36
N LYS A 14 10.23 4.47 -8.46
CA LYS A 14 9.96 5.12 -9.76
C LYS A 14 8.48 5.43 -10.00
N LEU A 15 7.63 5.17 -9.02
CA LEU A 15 6.19 5.33 -9.16
C LEU A 15 5.85 6.82 -9.11
N ALA A 16 5.23 7.37 -10.16
CA ALA A 16 4.99 8.80 -10.24
C ALA A 16 3.82 9.27 -9.35
N MET A 17 2.76 8.46 -9.23
CA MET A 17 1.64 8.77 -8.35
C MET A 17 2.04 8.59 -6.89
N GLN A 18 1.65 9.55 -6.05
CA GLN A 18 2.12 9.63 -4.66
C GLN A 18 1.49 8.59 -3.75
N GLU A 19 0.18 8.35 -3.91
CA GLU A 19 -0.62 7.59 -2.96
C GLU A 19 -1.62 6.69 -3.69
N PHE A 20 -1.61 5.41 -3.33
CA PHE A 20 -2.65 4.46 -3.73
C PHE A 20 -3.38 4.03 -2.48
N MET A 21 -4.64 4.44 -2.39
CA MET A 21 -5.44 4.28 -1.19
C MET A 21 -6.53 3.23 -1.35
N ILE A 22 -6.82 2.51 -0.27
CA ILE A 22 -8.03 1.69 -0.14
C ILE A 22 -9.04 2.37 0.78
N LEU A 23 -10.32 2.21 0.43
CA LEU A 23 -11.45 2.74 1.18
C LEU A 23 -12.43 1.58 1.45
N PRO A 24 -12.57 1.11 2.69
CA PRO A 24 -13.54 0.07 3.07
C PRO A 24 -14.96 0.65 3.15
N VAL A 25 -15.51 1.08 2.01
CA VAL A 25 -16.83 1.75 1.93
C VAL A 25 -18.01 0.84 2.32
N GLY A 26 -17.80 -0.47 2.35
CA GLY A 26 -18.81 -1.47 2.74
C GLY A 26 -18.80 -1.85 4.23
N ALA A 27 -17.92 -1.27 5.05
CA ALA A 27 -17.85 -1.59 6.47
C ALA A 27 -19.04 -1.00 7.25
N SER A 28 -19.57 -1.75 8.21
CA SER A 28 -20.74 -1.35 9.01
C SER A 28 -20.41 -0.32 10.09
N ASN A 29 -19.13 -0.21 10.47
CA ASN A 29 -18.65 0.74 11.46
C ASN A 29 -17.13 0.95 11.32
N PHE A 30 -16.60 1.93 12.06
CA PHE A 30 -15.17 2.27 12.00
C PHE A 30 -14.26 1.11 12.42
N LYS A 31 -14.63 0.34 13.46
CA LYS A 31 -13.83 -0.80 13.91
C LYS A 31 -13.71 -1.87 12.82
N GLU A 32 -14.80 -2.15 12.12
CA GLU A 32 -14.79 -3.05 10.97
C GLU A 32 -13.97 -2.50 9.81
N ALA A 33 -14.08 -1.21 9.50
CA ALA A 33 -13.29 -0.57 8.46
C ALA A 33 -11.78 -0.65 8.74
N MET A 34 -11.38 -0.42 10.00
CA MET A 34 -10.00 -0.58 10.46
C MET A 34 -9.51 -2.02 10.33
N ARG A 35 -10.33 -3.01 10.71
CA ARG A 35 -10.00 -4.44 10.56
C ARG A 35 -9.76 -4.78 9.10
N ILE A 36 -10.68 -4.41 8.20
CA ILE A 36 -10.58 -4.66 6.77
C ILE A 36 -9.31 -4.00 6.20
N GLY A 37 -9.07 -2.73 6.54
CA GLY A 37 -7.87 -2.01 6.10
C GLY A 37 -6.57 -2.71 6.51
N ALA A 38 -6.47 -3.13 7.77
CA ALA A 38 -5.30 -3.85 8.28
C ALA A 38 -5.11 -5.23 7.64
N GLU A 39 -6.18 -6.00 7.44
CA GLU A 39 -6.13 -7.30 6.77
C GLU A 39 -5.67 -7.16 5.32
N VAL A 40 -6.19 -6.18 4.58
CA VAL A 40 -5.74 -5.89 3.21
C VAL A 40 -4.27 -5.50 3.19
N TYR A 41 -3.83 -4.62 4.09
CA TYR A 41 -2.43 -4.18 4.18
C TYR A 41 -1.46 -5.34 4.45
N HIS A 42 -1.76 -6.23 5.40
CA HIS A 42 -0.92 -7.39 5.67
C HIS A 42 -0.89 -8.40 4.51
N ASN A 43 -2.01 -8.61 3.83
CA ASN A 43 -2.03 -9.46 2.64
C ASN A 43 -1.25 -8.83 1.48
N LEU A 44 -1.39 -7.51 1.28
CA LEU A 44 -0.62 -6.77 0.28
C LEU A 44 0.89 -6.90 0.51
N LYS A 45 1.35 -6.86 1.77
CA LYS A 45 2.75 -7.10 2.12
C LYS A 45 3.27 -8.44 1.58
N ASN A 46 2.47 -9.50 1.72
CA ASN A 46 2.85 -10.84 1.26
C ASN A 46 2.91 -10.88 -0.27
N VAL A 47 1.93 -10.30 -0.96
CA VAL A 47 1.91 -10.20 -2.43
C VAL A 47 3.12 -9.43 -2.95
N ILE A 48 3.43 -8.27 -2.36
CA ILE A 48 4.60 -7.47 -2.74
C ILE A 48 5.89 -8.24 -2.49
N LYS A 49 6.01 -8.91 -1.34
CA LYS A 49 7.18 -9.72 -1.00
C LYS A 49 7.41 -10.86 -1.99
N GLU A 50 6.33 -11.52 -2.40
CA GLU A 50 6.38 -12.64 -3.35
C GLU A 50 6.77 -12.15 -4.76
N LYS A 51 6.18 -11.04 -5.22
CA LYS A 51 6.39 -10.52 -6.58
C LYS A 51 7.71 -9.74 -6.75
N TYR A 52 8.12 -8.96 -5.75
CA TYR A 52 9.24 -8.01 -5.86
C TYR A 52 10.35 -8.23 -4.82
N GLY A 53 10.22 -9.26 -3.97
CA GLY A 53 11.20 -9.58 -2.95
C GLY A 53 10.97 -8.85 -1.62
N LYS A 54 11.71 -9.29 -0.59
CA LYS A 54 11.55 -8.80 0.80
C LYS A 54 11.80 -7.30 0.93
N ASP A 55 12.76 -6.77 0.20
CA ASP A 55 13.17 -5.36 0.31
C ASP A 55 12.11 -4.39 -0.22
N ALA A 56 11.19 -4.89 -1.08
CA ALA A 56 10.05 -4.11 -1.58
C ALA A 56 8.94 -3.91 -0.52
N THR A 57 9.03 -4.55 0.66
CA THR A 57 8.07 -4.39 1.76
C THR A 57 8.46 -3.35 2.80
N ASN A 58 9.52 -2.58 2.53
CA ASN A 58 9.82 -1.38 3.28
C ASN A 58 8.73 -0.33 3.02
N VAL A 59 8.53 0.56 3.99
CA VAL A 59 7.47 1.56 3.96
C VAL A 59 8.01 2.94 3.57
N GLY A 60 7.17 3.73 2.93
CA GLY A 60 7.40 5.17 2.71
C GLY A 60 6.98 6.00 3.92
N ASP A 61 6.93 7.32 3.73
CA ASP A 61 6.71 8.28 4.83
C ASP A 61 5.36 8.12 5.54
N GLU A 62 4.34 7.59 4.86
CA GLU A 62 2.98 7.44 5.38
C GLU A 62 2.63 6.00 5.76
N GLY A 63 3.62 5.09 5.74
CA GLY A 63 3.44 3.70 6.13
C GLY A 63 2.92 2.78 5.01
N GLY A 64 2.59 3.29 3.83
CA GLY A 64 2.35 2.46 2.64
C GLY A 64 3.65 1.79 2.15
N PHE A 65 3.54 0.69 1.42
CA PHE A 65 4.72 0.01 0.89
C PHE A 65 5.34 0.80 -0.27
N ALA A 66 6.66 0.70 -0.44
CA ALA A 66 7.40 1.38 -1.50
C ALA A 66 8.09 0.39 -2.47
N PRO A 67 7.34 -0.49 -3.16
CA PRO A 67 7.92 -1.40 -4.14
C PRO A 67 8.49 -0.63 -5.33
N ASN A 68 9.48 -1.20 -6.02
CA ASN A 68 10.11 -0.57 -7.19
C ASN A 68 9.26 -0.78 -8.45
N ILE A 69 8.08 -0.17 -8.49
CA ILE A 69 7.12 -0.21 -9.59
C ILE A 69 7.25 1.08 -10.42
N LEU A 70 7.07 0.96 -11.73
CA LEU A 70 7.18 2.07 -12.69
C LEU A 70 5.81 2.58 -13.15
N GLU A 71 4.86 1.66 -13.41
CA GLU A 71 3.56 2.01 -13.97
C GLU A 71 2.44 1.96 -12.94
N ASN A 72 1.60 3.00 -12.92
CA ASN A 72 0.48 3.10 -11.99
C ASN A 72 -0.66 2.08 -12.25
N LYS A 73 -0.64 1.43 -13.42
CA LYS A 73 -1.68 0.47 -13.85
C LYS A 73 -1.25 -0.99 -13.72
N GLU A 74 -0.01 -1.23 -13.30
CA GLU A 74 0.50 -2.57 -13.02
C GLU A 74 -0.15 -3.16 -11.75
#